data_AF-A0A9X2WKU3-F1
#
_entry.id   AF-A0A9X2WKU3-F1
#
_cell.length_a   1.000
_cell.length_b   1.000
_cell.length_c   1.000
_cell.angle_alpha   90.00
_cell.angle_beta   90.00
_cell.angle_gamma   90.00
#
_symmetry.space_group_name_H-M   'P 1'
#
loop_
_entity.id
_entity.type
_entity.pdbx_description
1 polymer ?
#
loop_
_entity_poly.entity_id
_entity_poly.type
_entity_poly.pdbx_seq_one_letter_code
_entity_poly.pdbx_strand_id
1 'polypeptide(L)'
;MARVTVEDAVNKIGNRFDMILVAARRARQIAVQGKDPMVEEMNDKPTVIALREIELGLVTSNTLDADERQTVREREAAEIAAVAAIAEGRVI
;
A
#
# COMPACT_ATOMS: atom_id res chain seq x y z
N MET A 1 -8.18 17.65 6.36
CA MET A 1 -9.18 17.79 7.45
C MET A 1 -8.55 17.48 8.82
N ALA A 2 -9.13 17.95 9.94
CA ALA A 2 -8.72 17.53 11.28
C ALA A 2 -9.60 16.36 11.73
N ARG A 3 -9.00 15.18 11.96
CA ARG A 3 -9.69 14.01 12.48
C ARG A 3 -9.63 14.02 14.00
N VAL A 4 -10.78 13.81 14.64
CA VAL A 4 -10.92 13.96 16.10
C VAL A 4 -10.63 12.63 16.83
N THR A 5 -10.98 11.48 16.24
CA THR A 5 -10.83 10.17 16.87
C THR A 5 -10.26 9.11 15.91
N VAL A 6 -9.70 8.03 16.47
CA VAL A 6 -9.19 6.86 15.71
C VAL A 6 -9.83 5.54 16.18
N GLU A 7 -10.93 5.61 16.93
CA GLU A 7 -11.58 4.44 17.53
C GLU A 7 -12.00 3.40 16.51
N ASP A 8 -12.60 3.81 15.39
CA ASP A 8 -13.05 2.88 14.35
C ASP A 8 -11.87 2.13 13.70
N ALA A 9 -10.76 2.82 13.46
CA ALA A 9 -9.54 2.20 12.95
C ALA A 9 -8.93 1.21 13.97
N VAL A 10 -8.98 1.54 15.26
CA VAL A 10 -8.53 0.64 16.33
C VAL A 10 -9.44 -0.58 16.43
N ASN A 11 -10.76 -0.40 16.32
CA ASN A 11 -11.74 -1.50 16.37
C ASN A 11 -11.57 -2.46 15.18
N LYS A 12 -11.10 -1.98 14.03
CA LYS A 12 -10.81 -2.84 12.86
C LYS A 12 -9.58 -3.72 13.02
N ILE A 13 -8.53 -3.23 13.69
CA ILE A 13 -7.27 -3.98 13.86
C ILE A 13 -7.22 -4.73 15.20
N GLY A 14 -7.87 -4.21 16.23
CA GLY A 14 -7.90 -4.76 17.59
C GLY A 14 -6.70 -4.35 18.46
N ASN A 15 -5.64 -3.80 17.87
CA ASN A 15 -4.46 -3.33 18.59
C ASN A 15 -4.04 -1.93 18.12
N ARG A 16 -3.83 -1.01 19.07
CA ARG A 16 -3.47 0.40 18.79
C ARG A 16 -2.07 0.54 18.19
N PHE A 17 -1.10 -0.23 18.64
CA PHE A 17 0.27 -0.17 18.12
C PHE A 17 0.34 -0.73 16.70
N ASP A 18 -0.32 -1.86 16.46
CA ASP A 18 -0.39 -2.46 15.13
C ASP A 18 -1.13 -1.53 14.16
N MET A 19 -2.21 -0.89 14.62
CA MET A 19 -2.89 0.14 13.84
C MET A 19 -1.96 1.28 13.42
N ILE A 20 -1.14 1.80 14.36
CA ILE A 20 -0.17 2.85 14.06
C ILE A 20 0.85 2.37 13.02
N LEU A 21 1.36 1.14 13.15
CA LEU A 21 2.34 0.57 12.22
C LEU A 21 1.75 0.39 10.81
N VAL A 22 0.54 -0.16 10.71
CA VAL A 22 -0.17 -0.37 9.44
C VAL A 22 -0.48 0.99 8.78
N ALA A 23 -1.04 1.94 9.53
CA ALA A 23 -1.36 3.27 9.02
C ALA A 23 -0.11 4.02 8.55
N ALA A 24 0.99 3.96 9.32
CA ALA A 24 2.25 4.60 8.95
C ALA A 24 2.87 3.97 7.70
N ARG A 25 2.83 2.64 7.57
CA ARG A 25 3.31 1.93 6.37
C ARG A 25 2.51 2.34 5.15
N ARG A 26 1.18 2.31 5.23
CA ARG A 26 0.30 2.72 4.13
C ARG A 26 0.45 4.20 3.76
N ALA A 27 0.52 5.10 4.74
CA ALA A 27 0.76 6.51 4.48
C ALA A 27 2.07 6.78 3.73
N ARG A 28 3.13 5.99 4.00
CA ARG A 28 4.39 6.05 3.22
C ARG A 28 4.21 5.56 1.79
N GLN A 29 3.42 4.51 1.54
CA GLN A 29 3.14 4.06 0.18
C GLN A 29 2.48 5.17 -0.65
N ILE A 30 1.53 5.89 -0.06
CA ILE A 30 0.86 7.01 -0.72
C ILE A 30 1.82 8.18 -0.91
N ALA A 31 2.51 8.62 0.16
CA ALA A 31 3.31 9.84 0.14
C ALA A 31 4.62 9.74 -0.63
N VAL A 32 5.28 8.58 -0.62
CA VAL A 32 6.65 8.40 -1.13
C VAL A 32 6.69 7.48 -2.35
N GLN A 33 5.93 6.38 -2.32
CA GLN A 33 5.91 5.42 -3.42
C GLN A 33 4.90 5.81 -4.51
N GLY A 34 4.07 6.84 -4.27
CA GLY A 34 3.07 7.32 -5.22
C GLY A 34 1.95 6.33 -5.48
N LYS A 35 1.67 5.42 -4.53
CA LYS A 35 0.54 4.50 -4.67
C LYS A 35 -0.77 5.26 -4.54
N ASP A 36 -1.70 4.98 -5.44
CA ASP A 36 -3.02 5.60 -5.44
C ASP A 36 -3.81 5.23 -4.17
N PRO A 37 -4.52 6.20 -3.56
CA PRO A 37 -5.50 5.91 -2.52
C PRO A 37 -6.65 5.05 -3.00
N MET A 38 -7.17 4.21 -2.11
CA MET A 38 -8.38 3.40 -2.34
C MET A 38 -9.66 4.13 -1.91
N VAL A 39 -9.53 5.36 -1.40
CA VAL A 39 -10.63 6.22 -0.97
C VAL A 39 -10.46 7.59 -1.61
N GLU A 40 -11.58 8.30 -1.78
CA GLU A 40 -11.57 9.64 -2.36
C GLU A 40 -10.74 10.63 -1.52
N GLU A 41 -9.84 11.33 -2.21
CA GLU A 41 -8.99 12.37 -1.64
C GLU A 41 -9.81 13.63 -1.35
N MET A 42 -10.08 13.90 -0.08
CA MET A 42 -10.80 15.10 0.37
C MET A 42 -9.82 16.18 0.87
N ASN A 43 -8.70 16.37 0.15
CA ASN A 43 -7.58 17.22 0.58
C ASN A 43 -7.02 16.82 1.97
N ASP A 44 -6.95 15.51 2.19
CA ASP A 44 -6.48 14.90 3.42
C ASP A 44 -5.00 14.56 3.33
N LYS A 45 -4.31 14.62 4.47
CA LYS A 45 -2.93 14.13 4.54
C LYS A 45 -2.92 12.61 4.35
N PRO A 46 -1.85 12.02 3.77
CA PRO A 46 -1.74 10.57 3.56
C PRO A 46 -2.01 9.72 4.80
N THR A 47 -1.69 10.24 5.99
CA THR A 47 -1.99 9.58 7.27
C THR A 47 -3.49 9.46 7.56
N VAL A 48 -4.28 10.47 7.21
CA VAL A 48 -5.74 10.47 7.39
C VAL A 48 -6.40 9.57 6.35
N ILE A 49 -5.89 9.58 5.12
CA ILE A 49 -6.33 8.69 4.04
C ILE A 49 -6.12 7.22 4.46
N ALA A 50 -4.91 6.86 4.92
CA ALA A 50 -4.60 5.51 5.38
C ALA A 50 -5.53 5.03 6.51
N LEU A 51 -5.85 5.91 7.47
CA LEU A 51 -6.79 5.57 8.55
C LEU A 51 -8.22 5.32 8.03
N ARG A 52 -8.68 6.07 7.02
CA ARG A 52 -9.98 5.85 6.36
C ARG A 52 -10.01 4.52 5.60
N GLU A 53 -8.92 4.18 4.92
CA GLU A 53 -8.79 2.87 4.26
C GLU A 53 -8.84 1.70 5.25
N ILE A 54 -8.24 1.86 6.45
CA ILE A 54 -8.31 0.87 7.54
C ILE A 54 -9.74 0.74 8.07
N GLU A 55 -10.45 1.84 8.29
CA GLU A 55 -11.85 1.82 8.76
C GLU A 55 -12.79 1.08 7.81
N LEU A 56 -12.56 1.20 6.50
CA LEU A 56 -13.28 0.47 5.48
C LEU A 56 -12.82 -0.99 5.33
N GLY A 57 -11.75 -1.40 6.01
CA GLY A 57 -11.18 -2.74 5.93
C GLY A 57 -10.42 -3.02 4.63
N LEU A 58 -10.11 -1.99 3.84
CA LEU A 58 -9.36 -2.10 2.59
C LEU A 58 -7.86 -2.33 2.87
N VAL A 59 -7.37 -1.74 3.96
CA VAL A 59 -5.97 -1.83 4.39
C VAL A 59 -5.87 -2.56 5.71
N THR A 60 -5.08 -3.64 5.73
CA THR A 60 -4.68 -4.42 6.89
C THR A 60 -3.23 -4.87 6.72
N SER A 61 -2.59 -5.41 7.76
CA SER A 61 -1.23 -5.95 7.62
C SER A 61 -1.14 -6.99 6.49
N ASN A 62 -2.13 -7.87 6.40
CA ASN A 62 -2.16 -8.94 5.40
C ASN A 62 -2.32 -8.40 3.97
N THR A 63 -3.15 -7.38 3.77
CA THR A 63 -3.35 -6.82 2.43
C THR A 63 -2.10 -6.08 1.95
N LEU A 64 -1.41 -5.37 2.85
CA LEU A 64 -0.13 -4.72 2.54
C LEU A 64 0.97 -5.73 2.19
N ASP A 65 1.07 -6.83 2.94
CA ASP A 65 2.05 -7.89 2.65
C ASP A 65 1.75 -8.61 1.33
N ALA A 66 0.47 -8.83 1.01
CA ALA A 66 0.05 -9.44 -0.25
C ALA A 66 0.38 -8.53 -1.45
N ASP A 67 0.08 -7.24 -1.33
CA ASP A 67 0.38 -6.21 -2.32
C ASP A 67 1.89 -6.10 -2.60
N GLU A 68 2.73 -6.07 -1.55
CA GLU A 68 4.19 -6.05 -1.74
C GLU A 68 4.70 -7.32 -2.44
N ARG A 69 4.23 -8.51 -2.04
CA ARG A 69 4.58 -9.76 -2.73
C ARG A 69 4.14 -9.78 -4.19
N GLN A 70 3.04 -9.12 -4.52
CA GLN A 70 2.57 -8.99 -5.89
C GLN A 70 3.50 -8.07 -6.68
N THR A 71 3.83 -6.89 -6.14
CA THR A 71 4.75 -5.95 -6.81
C THR A 71 6.13 -6.53 -7.06
N VAL A 72 6.67 -7.32 -6.13
CA VAL A 72 7.96 -8.02 -6.32
C VAL A 72 7.86 -9.02 -7.46
N ARG A 73 6.81 -9.85 -7.49
CA ARG A 73 6.60 -10.84 -8.55
C ARG A 73 6.43 -10.20 -9.93
N GLU A 74 5.70 -9.11 -10.01
CA GLU A 74 5.51 -8.36 -11.26
C GLU A 74 6.83 -7.79 -11.77
N ARG A 75 7.64 -7.23 -10.87
CA ARG A 75 8.96 -6.71 -11.20
C ARG A 75 9.90 -7.82 -11.66
N GLU A 76 9.96 -8.94 -10.94
CA GLU A 76 10.76 -10.11 -11.33
C GLU A 76 10.34 -10.65 -12.70
N ALA A 77 9.04 -10.78 -12.95
CA ALA A 77 8.52 -11.23 -14.25
C ALA A 77 8.90 -10.26 -15.39
N ALA A 78 8.82 -8.96 -15.15
CA ALA A 78 9.23 -7.93 -16.11
C ALA A 78 10.75 -7.97 -16.38
N GLU A 79 11.57 -8.15 -15.34
CA GLU A 79 13.02 -8.29 -15.48
C GLU A 79 13.39 -9.55 -16.27
N ILE A 80 12.77 -10.70 -15.98
CA ILE A 80 12.98 -11.95 -16.72
C ILE A 80 12.58 -11.79 -18.20
N ALA A 81 11.42 -11.19 -18.47
CA ALA A 81 10.95 -10.96 -19.83
C ALA A 81 11.91 -10.05 -20.63
N ALA A 82 12.43 -8.98 -19.99
CA ALA A 82 13.42 -8.10 -20.61
C ALA A 82 14.73 -8.82 -20.92
N VAL A 83 15.24 -9.65 -20.00
CA VAL A 83 16.46 -10.45 -20.22
C VAL A 83 16.28 -11.46 -21.35
N ALA A 84 15.13 -12.14 -21.40
CA ALA A 84 14.82 -13.09 -22.47
C ALA A 84 14.81 -12.41 -23.85
N ALA A 85 14.16 -11.24 -23.96
CA ALA A 85 14.12 -10.47 -25.21
C ALA A 85 15.52 -10.04 -25.69
N ILE A 86 16.42 -9.66 -24.77
CA ILE A 86 17.82 -9.33 -25.11
C ILE A 86 18.58 -10.57 -25.59
N ALA A 87 18.36 -11.73 -24.97
CA ALA A 87 19.00 -12.98 -25.37
C ALA A 87 18.57 -13.43 -26.77
N GLU A 88 17.28 -13.31 -27.10
CA GLU A 88 16.74 -13.62 -28.43
C GLU A 88 17.27 -12.66 -29.51
N GLY A 89 17.43 -11.38 -29.20
CA GLY A 89 17.97 -10.37 -30.12
C GLY A 89 19.47 -10.48 -30.43
N ARG A 90 20.21 -11.36 -29.73
CA ARG A 90 21.67 -11.53 -29.87
C ARG A 90 22.08 -12.70 -30.78
N VAL A 91 21.12 -13.41 -31.38
CA VAL A 91 21.33 -14.61 -32.22
C VAL A 91 21.37 -14.28 -33.73
N ILE A 92 21.52 -13.00 -34.11
CA ILE A 92 21.70 -12.58 -35.52
C ILE A 92 23.05 -11.90 -35.70
#